data_AF-A0A8T3VJH4-F1
#
_entry.id   AF-A0A8T3VJH4-F1
#
_cell.length_a   1.000
_cell.length_b   1.000
_cell.length_c   1.000
_cell.angle_alpha   90.00
_cell.angle_beta   90.00
_cell.angle_gamma   90.00
#
_symmetry.space_group_name_H-M   'P 1'
#
loop_
_entity.id
_entity.type
_entity.pdbx_description
1 polymer ?
#
loop_
_entity_poly.entity_id
_entity_poly.type
_entity_poly.pdbx_seq_one_letter_code
_entity_poly.pdbx_strand_id
1 'polypeptide(L)'
;MLVNSVSKVKFFNLTFINGNSPDYGGAIHSELGGQIYVDHCNFINNTAAINGGAIDIAGEQHRVKWEVFTNYGFLNATNCNFINNKADHDGGALATYWGNSYVYNSVFRLNYADRDGGSVRVGIYSTTLTENCTFENNTAKEWGGALYNWPGELTVNNCTISNNYAGRQGGAMITSGPLTVTNSKIINNTAVKKGGVVYIAEETPHIPSTVIFENNYIEGNTAKVGSLVYADETTATGTNFNNNYWDIDPNSDAWTNAFITNDLIDSPTIFIDENGNKITVTPKPSIVENNTHVPEEKTNHTEIPEFMNETNATADEKVENNTQTNTTLPENTDNTQSNITMPENTNTESNNNAVNENTANEIIEEIIEHANVENNSTTILKTSIGIYDSQANEAQSQQDSDSSNAGEKSKAHEIVKKDTAKQTEQSPLPYVAAILIILIILGYGYYRNNKKE
;
A
#
# COMPACT_ATOMS: atom_id res chain seq x y z
N MET A 1 -4.74 -17.37 11.20
CA MET A 1 -5.07 -17.47 12.65
C MET A 1 -5.87 -16.23 13.05
N LEU A 2 -6.95 -16.41 13.82
CA LEU A 2 -7.85 -15.32 14.21
C LEU A 2 -7.51 -14.78 15.60
N VAL A 3 -7.43 -13.46 15.77
CA VAL A 3 -7.22 -12.77 17.05
C VAL A 3 -8.36 -11.78 17.27
N ASN A 4 -9.23 -12.04 18.23
CA ASN A 4 -10.45 -11.25 18.47
C ASN A 4 -10.26 -10.12 19.48
N SER A 5 -11.32 -9.31 19.65
CA SER A 5 -11.41 -8.12 20.50
C SER A 5 -10.97 -8.28 21.96
N VAL A 6 -11.05 -9.48 22.52
CA VAL A 6 -10.65 -9.77 23.91
C VAL A 6 -9.24 -10.35 24.02
N SER A 7 -8.58 -10.56 22.89
CA SER A 7 -7.31 -11.26 22.82
C SER A 7 -6.14 -10.30 22.65
N LYS A 8 -5.10 -10.57 23.45
CA LYS A 8 -3.77 -9.98 23.32
C LYS A 8 -2.77 -11.10 23.14
N VAL A 9 -2.19 -11.20 21.95
CA VAL A 9 -1.32 -12.33 21.59
C VAL A 9 0.06 -11.84 21.22
N LYS A 10 1.08 -12.58 21.66
CA LYS A 10 2.48 -12.26 21.40
C LYS A 10 3.18 -13.45 20.74
N PHE A 11 3.94 -13.18 19.69
CA PHE A 11 4.73 -14.16 18.97
C PHE A 11 6.19 -13.72 18.94
N PHE A 12 7.09 -14.66 19.23
CA PHE A 12 8.53 -14.41 19.30
C PHE A 12 9.25 -15.53 18.55
N ASN A 13 10.15 -15.18 17.64
CA ASN A 13 10.99 -16.15 16.92
C ASN A 13 10.20 -17.24 16.18
N LEU A 14 9.04 -16.90 15.60
CA LEU A 14 8.21 -17.83 14.86
C LEU A 14 8.27 -17.60 13.36
N THR A 15 8.03 -18.66 12.60
CA THR A 15 7.84 -18.58 11.15
C THR A 15 6.42 -18.99 10.79
N PHE A 16 5.70 -18.08 10.15
CA PHE A 16 4.39 -18.28 9.54
C PHE A 16 4.61 -18.44 8.04
N ILE A 17 4.41 -19.66 7.53
CA ILE A 17 4.70 -20.00 6.15
C ILE A 17 3.52 -20.67 5.46
N ASN A 18 3.26 -20.29 4.21
CA ASN A 18 2.21 -20.86 3.35
C ASN A 18 0.81 -20.79 3.98
N GLY A 19 0.56 -19.79 4.82
CA GLY A 19 -0.78 -19.47 5.27
C GLY A 19 -1.66 -19.13 4.07
N ASN A 20 -2.89 -19.65 4.02
CA ASN A 20 -3.80 -19.43 2.91
C ASN A 20 -5.20 -19.18 3.46
N SER A 21 -5.64 -17.93 3.41
CA SER A 21 -6.93 -17.48 3.92
C SER A 21 -7.86 -17.13 2.76
N PRO A 22 -9.10 -17.66 2.72
CA PRO A 22 -10.11 -17.23 1.75
C PRO A 22 -10.69 -15.84 2.05
N ASP A 23 -10.29 -15.24 3.16
CA ASP A 23 -10.74 -13.92 3.61
C ASP A 23 -9.52 -13.01 3.82
N TYR A 24 -9.29 -12.57 5.05
CA TYR A 24 -8.22 -11.66 5.46
C TYR A 24 -7.04 -12.41 6.09
N GLY A 25 -5.85 -11.81 6.08
CA GLY A 25 -4.74 -12.23 6.94
C GLY A 25 -4.27 -13.66 6.67
N GLY A 26 -3.45 -13.89 5.63
CA GLY A 26 -3.04 -15.24 5.24
C GLY A 26 -2.38 -16.03 6.35
N ALA A 27 -1.59 -15.36 7.20
CA ALA A 27 -1.08 -15.92 8.45
C ALA A 27 -1.94 -15.54 9.66
N ILE A 28 -2.21 -14.25 9.84
CA ILE A 28 -2.89 -13.71 11.03
C ILE A 28 -3.93 -12.66 10.63
N HIS A 29 -5.15 -12.81 11.13
CA HIS A 29 -6.19 -11.80 11.03
C HIS A 29 -6.56 -11.35 12.45
N SER A 30 -6.44 -10.06 12.72
CA SER A 30 -7.04 -9.42 13.88
C SER A 30 -8.44 -8.95 13.53
N GLU A 31 -9.44 -9.39 14.27
CA GLU A 31 -10.82 -8.94 14.11
C GLU A 31 -11.26 -8.14 15.32
N LEU A 32 -12.18 -7.19 15.09
CA LEU A 32 -12.93 -6.49 16.13
C LEU A 32 -12.05 -5.80 17.19
N GLY A 33 -10.82 -5.44 16.87
CA GLY A 33 -9.89 -4.77 17.78
C GLY A 33 -8.93 -5.69 18.55
N GLY A 34 -8.65 -6.88 18.02
CA GLY A 34 -7.61 -7.75 18.58
C GLY A 34 -6.21 -7.10 18.59
N GLN A 35 -5.37 -7.53 19.55
CA GLN A 35 -4.03 -6.98 19.74
C GLN A 35 -2.94 -8.01 19.47
N ILE A 36 -2.06 -7.70 18.52
CA ILE A 36 -0.99 -8.58 18.06
C ILE A 36 0.36 -7.91 18.33
N TYR A 37 1.29 -8.70 18.87
CA TYR A 37 2.69 -8.33 19.03
C TYR A 37 3.54 -9.42 18.37
N VAL A 38 4.38 -9.04 17.41
CA VAL A 38 5.27 -9.98 16.71
C VAL A 38 6.68 -9.43 16.79
N ASP A 39 7.60 -10.26 17.26
CA ASP A 39 9.01 -9.89 17.37
C ASP A 39 9.90 -11.01 16.82
N HIS A 40 10.87 -10.65 15.99
CA HIS A 40 11.76 -11.62 15.33
C HIS A 40 11.01 -12.73 14.58
N CYS A 41 9.86 -12.39 13.97
CA CYS A 41 9.02 -13.36 13.26
C CYS A 41 9.19 -13.25 11.73
N ASN A 42 9.05 -14.39 11.06
CA ASN A 42 9.06 -14.48 9.60
C ASN A 42 7.65 -14.79 9.09
N PHE A 43 7.19 -14.04 8.10
CA PHE A 43 5.94 -14.24 7.37
C PHE A 43 6.29 -14.47 5.90
N ILE A 44 6.25 -15.73 5.48
CA ILE A 44 6.76 -16.17 4.17
C ILE A 44 5.63 -16.83 3.37
N ASN A 45 5.43 -16.42 2.11
CA ASN A 45 4.49 -17.09 1.19
C ASN A 45 3.05 -17.18 1.72
N ASN A 46 2.61 -16.24 2.55
CA ASN A 46 1.22 -16.24 3.03
C ASN A 46 0.33 -15.53 2.01
N THR A 47 -0.88 -16.07 1.81
CA THR A 47 -1.84 -15.59 0.83
C THR A 47 -3.19 -15.32 1.49
N ALA A 48 -3.80 -14.18 1.16
CA ALA A 48 -5.17 -13.83 1.52
C ALA A 48 -5.97 -13.45 0.26
N ALA A 49 -7.22 -13.91 0.16
CA ALA A 49 -8.09 -13.57 -0.97
C ALA A 49 -8.67 -12.14 -0.88
N ILE A 50 -8.55 -11.48 0.27
CA ILE A 50 -8.95 -10.09 0.44
C ILE A 50 -7.71 -9.25 0.79
N ASN A 51 -7.49 -8.92 2.06
CA ASN A 51 -6.43 -7.99 2.45
C ASN A 51 -5.41 -8.65 3.38
N GLY A 52 -4.19 -8.08 3.39
CA GLY A 52 -3.15 -8.45 4.33
C GLY A 52 -2.65 -9.87 4.06
N GLY A 53 -1.87 -10.05 3.00
CA GLY A 53 -1.42 -11.38 2.59
C GLY A 53 -0.72 -12.15 3.71
N ALA A 54 0.00 -11.47 4.60
CA ALA A 54 0.47 -12.03 5.87
C ALA A 54 -0.45 -11.69 7.04
N ILE A 55 -0.60 -10.40 7.32
CA ILE A 55 -1.32 -9.91 8.50
C ILE A 55 -2.38 -8.92 8.06
N ASP A 56 -3.59 -9.13 8.54
CA ASP A 56 -4.66 -8.14 8.48
C ASP A 56 -5.03 -7.66 9.89
N ILE A 57 -5.15 -6.34 10.06
CA ILE A 57 -5.50 -5.69 11.32
C ILE A 57 -6.84 -4.97 11.13
N ALA A 58 -7.91 -5.52 11.70
CA ALA A 58 -9.23 -4.92 11.70
C ALA A 58 -9.69 -4.52 13.10
N GLY A 59 -10.14 -3.27 13.22
CA GLY A 59 -10.96 -2.80 14.34
C GLY A 59 -12.45 -2.76 14.01
N GLU A 60 -13.21 -2.18 14.91
CA GLU A 60 -14.64 -1.99 14.76
C GLU A 60 -15.11 -0.69 15.43
N GLN A 61 -16.21 -0.13 14.92
CA GLN A 61 -16.95 0.92 15.59
C GLN A 61 -18.40 0.46 15.80
N HIS A 62 -18.84 0.47 17.06
CA HIS A 62 -20.20 0.15 17.45
C HIS A 62 -20.89 1.34 18.09
N ARG A 63 -22.17 1.50 17.79
CA ARG A 63 -23.02 2.50 18.42
C ARG A 63 -23.97 1.84 19.40
N VAL A 64 -23.92 2.26 20.65
CA VAL A 64 -24.90 1.85 21.67
C VAL A 64 -25.62 3.11 22.13
N LYS A 65 -26.88 3.24 21.70
CA LYS A 65 -27.67 4.48 21.85
C LYS A 65 -26.96 5.68 21.20
N TRP A 66 -26.58 6.68 21.99
CA TRP A 66 -25.93 7.91 21.56
C TRP A 66 -24.40 7.86 21.70
N GLU A 67 -23.86 6.76 22.24
CA GLU A 67 -22.44 6.58 22.49
C GLU A 67 -21.80 5.76 21.35
N VAL A 68 -20.62 6.23 20.92
CA VAL A 68 -19.80 5.58 19.90
C VAL A 68 -18.64 4.91 20.62
N PHE A 69 -18.52 3.60 20.45
CA PHE A 69 -17.41 2.79 20.94
C PHE A 69 -16.57 2.37 19.75
N THR A 70 -15.30 2.72 19.74
CA THR A 70 -14.35 2.25 18.72
C THR A 70 -13.35 1.32 19.38
N ASN A 71 -13.24 0.09 18.89
CA ASN A 71 -12.20 -0.84 19.28
C ASN A 71 -11.19 -0.96 18.13
N TYR A 72 -10.05 -0.30 18.29
CA TYR A 72 -9.03 -0.30 17.25
C TYR A 72 -8.27 -1.62 17.24
N GLY A 73 -8.06 -2.19 16.04
CA GLY A 73 -7.08 -3.25 15.86
C GLY A 73 -5.69 -2.74 16.24
N PHE A 74 -4.83 -3.63 16.75
CA PHE A 74 -3.48 -3.22 17.13
C PHE A 74 -2.43 -4.22 16.65
N LEU A 75 -1.37 -3.70 16.02
CA LEU A 75 -0.15 -4.42 15.71
C LEU A 75 1.07 -3.66 16.22
N ASN A 76 1.95 -4.38 16.90
CA ASN A 76 3.34 -3.97 17.06
C ASN A 76 4.24 -5.07 16.50
N ALA A 77 4.97 -4.74 15.44
CA ALA A 77 5.87 -5.65 14.74
C ALA A 77 7.31 -5.13 14.81
N THR A 78 8.22 -5.91 15.39
CA THR A 78 9.63 -5.55 15.54
C THR A 78 10.52 -6.64 14.95
N ASN A 79 11.57 -6.26 14.22
CA ASN A 79 12.58 -7.20 13.73
C ASN A 79 11.99 -8.34 12.87
N CYS A 80 10.92 -8.06 12.11
CA CYS A 80 10.18 -9.08 11.36
C CYS A 80 10.52 -9.06 9.87
N ASN A 81 10.33 -10.21 9.22
CA ASN A 81 10.47 -10.34 7.77
C ASN A 81 9.12 -10.72 7.15
N PHE A 82 8.66 -9.91 6.19
CA PHE A 82 7.47 -10.15 5.37
C PHE A 82 7.92 -10.39 3.93
N ILE A 83 8.03 -11.66 3.55
CA ILE A 83 8.62 -12.07 2.28
C ILE A 83 7.60 -12.80 1.42
N ASN A 84 7.42 -12.36 0.18
CA ASN A 84 6.62 -13.03 -0.84
C ASN A 84 5.18 -13.34 -0.39
N ASN A 85 4.55 -12.43 0.36
CA ASN A 85 3.15 -12.56 0.73
C ASN A 85 2.25 -11.95 -0.35
N LYS A 86 1.05 -12.51 -0.51
CA LYS A 86 0.11 -12.13 -1.56
C LYS A 86 -1.26 -11.77 -0.99
N ALA A 87 -1.80 -10.64 -1.43
CA ALA A 87 -3.22 -10.32 -1.28
C ALA A 87 -3.88 -10.23 -2.66
N ASP A 88 -5.04 -10.84 -2.83
CA ASP A 88 -5.83 -10.69 -4.07
C ASP A 88 -6.54 -9.32 -4.16
N HIS A 89 -6.52 -8.55 -3.06
CA HIS A 89 -7.00 -7.17 -3.03
C HIS A 89 -5.89 -6.22 -2.56
N ASP A 90 -5.85 -5.82 -1.27
CA ASP A 90 -4.92 -4.78 -0.80
C ASP A 90 -3.90 -5.27 0.24
N GLY A 91 -2.73 -4.63 0.27
CA GLY A 91 -1.74 -4.85 1.32
C GLY A 91 -1.12 -6.25 1.23
N GLY A 92 -0.26 -6.45 0.23
CA GLY A 92 0.32 -7.76 -0.07
C GLY A 92 0.96 -8.47 1.13
N ALA A 93 1.47 -7.71 2.11
CA ALA A 93 1.88 -8.23 3.41
C ALA A 93 0.95 -7.81 4.55
N LEU A 94 0.71 -6.50 4.69
CA LEU A 94 0.03 -5.92 5.84
C LEU A 94 -1.12 -5.02 5.39
N ALA A 95 -2.30 -5.23 5.94
CA ALA A 95 -3.41 -4.30 5.80
C ALA A 95 -3.92 -3.88 7.18
N THR A 96 -4.24 -2.59 7.32
CA THR A 96 -4.78 -2.02 8.57
C THR A 96 -6.05 -1.24 8.27
N TYR A 97 -7.16 -1.60 8.92
CA TYR A 97 -8.45 -0.95 8.84
C TYR A 97 -9.00 -0.74 10.24
N TRP A 98 -9.41 0.49 10.58
CA TRP A 98 -9.81 0.85 11.94
C TRP A 98 -8.78 0.39 12.98
N GLY A 99 -7.49 0.57 12.70
CA GLY A 99 -6.44 0.00 13.53
C GLY A 99 -5.16 0.82 13.55
N ASN A 100 -4.29 0.46 14.50
CA ASN A 100 -2.97 1.06 14.66
C ASN A 100 -1.89 0.01 14.46
N SER A 101 -1.02 0.22 13.48
CA SER A 101 0.10 -0.66 13.16
C SER A 101 1.41 0.08 13.34
N TYR A 102 2.25 -0.42 14.25
CA TYR A 102 3.59 0.11 14.50
C TYR A 102 4.62 -0.92 14.09
N VAL A 103 5.45 -0.60 13.10
CA VAL A 103 6.41 -1.51 12.51
C VAL A 103 7.81 -0.94 12.60
N TYR A 104 8.72 -1.69 13.20
CA TYR A 104 10.09 -1.26 13.48
C TYR A 104 11.10 -2.29 12.98
N ASN A 105 12.22 -1.80 12.43
CA ASN A 105 13.39 -2.63 12.10
C ASN A 105 13.04 -3.87 11.26
N SER A 106 12.09 -3.75 10.32
CA SER A 106 11.50 -4.89 9.63
C SER A 106 11.67 -4.78 8.11
N VAL A 107 11.58 -5.93 7.43
CA VAL A 107 11.74 -6.02 5.97
C VAL A 107 10.45 -6.48 5.33
N PHE A 108 10.06 -5.79 4.27
CA PHE A 108 8.98 -6.14 3.36
C PHE A 108 9.55 -6.32 1.96
N ARG A 109 9.61 -7.57 1.50
CA ARG A 109 10.25 -7.90 0.24
C ARG A 109 9.39 -8.81 -0.63
N LEU A 110 9.33 -8.52 -1.92
CA LEU A 110 8.63 -9.35 -2.92
C LEU A 110 7.14 -9.56 -2.64
N ASN A 111 6.50 -8.70 -1.84
CA ASN A 111 5.07 -8.84 -1.59
C ASN A 111 4.25 -8.33 -2.78
N TYR A 112 3.07 -8.92 -2.97
CA TYR A 112 2.23 -8.68 -4.13
C TYR A 112 0.78 -8.38 -3.72
N ALA A 113 0.22 -7.31 -4.28
CA ALA A 113 -1.20 -7.01 -4.23
C ALA A 113 -1.79 -6.97 -5.64
N ASP A 114 -2.88 -7.70 -5.87
CA ASP A 114 -3.62 -7.67 -7.14
C ASP A 114 -4.36 -6.34 -7.36
N ARG A 115 -4.48 -5.51 -6.32
CA ARG A 115 -5.02 -4.15 -6.40
C ARG A 115 -4.02 -3.12 -5.88
N ASP A 116 -4.04 -2.82 -4.59
CA ASP A 116 -3.38 -1.63 -4.04
C ASP A 116 -2.43 -1.94 -2.86
N GLY A 117 -1.34 -1.19 -2.74
CA GLY A 117 -0.39 -1.33 -1.63
C GLY A 117 0.35 -2.66 -1.70
N GLY A 118 1.33 -2.76 -2.61
CA GLY A 118 2.02 -4.02 -2.91
C GLY A 118 2.62 -4.69 -1.67
N SER A 119 2.95 -3.89 -0.65
CA SER A 119 3.27 -4.39 0.69
C SER A 119 2.24 -3.98 1.74
N VAL A 120 1.99 -2.68 1.91
CA VAL A 120 1.22 -2.15 3.04
C VAL A 120 0.04 -1.30 2.58
N ARG A 121 -1.10 -1.57 3.19
CA ARG A 121 -2.35 -0.82 3.04
C ARG A 121 -2.78 -0.17 4.36
N VAL A 122 -3.04 1.14 4.34
CA VAL A 122 -3.53 1.92 5.49
C VAL A 122 -4.90 2.51 5.20
N GLY A 123 -5.93 1.88 5.76
CA GLY A 123 -7.35 2.20 5.58
C GLY A 123 -7.82 3.44 6.35
N ILE A 124 -9.09 3.78 6.13
CA ILE A 124 -9.76 4.85 6.87
C ILE A 124 -9.67 4.62 8.39
N TYR A 125 -9.55 5.72 9.14
CA TYR A 125 -9.46 5.71 10.61
C TYR A 125 -8.35 4.79 11.16
N SER A 126 -7.28 4.65 10.39
CA SER A 126 -6.14 3.82 10.75
C SER A 126 -4.87 4.65 10.81
N THR A 127 -3.98 4.27 11.71
CA THR A 127 -2.64 4.84 11.81
C THR A 127 -1.63 3.76 11.50
N THR A 128 -0.63 4.06 10.68
CA THR A 128 0.51 3.18 10.48
C THR A 128 1.81 3.98 10.58
N LEU A 129 2.71 3.49 11.42
CA LEU A 129 4.07 4.00 11.54
C LEU A 129 5.04 2.90 11.13
N THR A 130 5.95 3.23 10.24
CA THR A 130 7.06 2.38 9.82
C THR A 130 8.36 3.11 10.11
N GLU A 131 9.25 2.47 10.86
CA GLU A 131 10.51 3.06 11.26
C GLU A 131 11.66 2.07 11.08
N ASN A 132 12.77 2.52 10.50
CA ASN A 132 13.93 1.67 10.20
C ASN A 132 13.56 0.44 9.35
N CYS A 133 12.60 0.57 8.46
CA CYS A 133 12.08 -0.53 7.65
C CYS A 133 12.62 -0.49 6.22
N THR A 134 12.62 -1.65 5.57
CA THR A 134 12.95 -1.77 4.14
C THR A 134 11.75 -2.29 3.37
N PHE A 135 11.34 -1.58 2.31
CA PHE A 135 10.31 -1.98 1.35
C PHE A 135 10.96 -2.17 -0.01
N GLU A 136 11.17 -3.42 -0.41
CA GLU A 136 11.95 -3.74 -1.60
C GLU A 136 11.23 -4.70 -2.54
N ASN A 137 11.24 -4.40 -3.85
CA ASN A 137 10.69 -5.28 -4.88
C ASN A 137 9.22 -5.67 -4.64
N ASN A 138 8.43 -4.83 -3.98
CA ASN A 138 7.00 -5.06 -3.81
C ASN A 138 6.24 -4.59 -5.05
N THR A 139 5.12 -5.25 -5.33
CA THR A 139 4.34 -5.00 -6.54
C THR A 139 2.87 -4.82 -6.22
N ALA A 140 2.31 -3.70 -6.67
CA ALA A 140 0.87 -3.50 -6.78
C ALA A 140 0.49 -3.50 -8.27
N LYS A 141 -0.56 -4.22 -8.63
CA LYS A 141 -1.07 -4.19 -10.00
C LYS A 141 -1.69 -2.85 -10.36
N GLU A 142 -2.25 -2.14 -9.39
CA GLU A 142 -2.87 -0.83 -9.60
C GLU A 142 -2.06 0.28 -8.94
N TRP A 143 -2.20 0.50 -7.63
CA TRP A 143 -1.68 1.70 -6.99
C TRP A 143 -0.77 1.44 -5.79
N GLY A 144 0.24 2.29 -5.58
CA GLY A 144 1.12 2.23 -4.42
C GLY A 144 1.99 0.98 -4.41
N GLY A 145 3.08 0.99 -5.19
CA GLY A 145 3.91 -0.20 -5.40
C GLY A 145 4.42 -0.83 -4.12
N ALA A 146 4.74 -0.02 -3.10
CA ALA A 146 4.96 -0.50 -1.73
C ALA A 146 3.81 -0.12 -0.80
N LEU A 147 3.47 1.17 -0.75
CA LEU A 147 2.63 1.74 0.31
C LEU A 147 1.39 2.43 -0.25
N TYR A 148 0.23 2.14 0.33
CA TYR A 148 -1.03 2.75 -0.07
C TYR A 148 -1.80 3.27 1.14
N ASN A 149 -2.02 4.59 1.19
CA ASN A 149 -2.76 5.26 2.25
C ASN A 149 -4.10 5.83 1.74
N TRP A 150 -5.24 5.30 2.21
CA TRP A 150 -6.58 5.72 1.73
C TRP A 150 -7.70 5.54 2.76
N PRO A 151 -8.20 6.64 3.31
CA PRO A 151 -7.40 7.74 3.85
C PRO A 151 -7.17 7.48 5.34
N GLY A 152 -6.01 6.94 5.68
CA GLY A 152 -5.50 6.85 7.04
C GLY A 152 -4.36 7.83 7.28
N GLU A 153 -3.62 7.61 8.36
CA GLU A 153 -2.41 8.34 8.70
C GLU A 153 -1.20 7.42 8.53
N LEU A 154 -0.25 7.81 7.67
CA LEU A 154 0.96 7.05 7.39
C LEU A 154 2.22 7.85 7.73
N THR A 155 3.05 7.30 8.62
CA THR A 155 4.39 7.82 8.91
C THR A 155 5.45 6.82 8.47
N VAL A 156 6.44 7.30 7.72
CA VAL A 156 7.59 6.54 7.22
C VAL A 156 8.86 7.28 7.66
N ASN A 157 9.61 6.71 8.60
CA ASN A 157 10.81 7.35 9.14
C ASN A 157 12.03 6.44 9.00
N ASN A 158 13.13 6.99 8.49
CA ASN A 158 14.39 6.26 8.35
C ASN A 158 14.25 4.93 7.61
N CYS A 159 13.42 4.91 6.56
CA CYS A 159 13.15 3.70 5.78
C CYS A 159 13.91 3.72 4.46
N THR A 160 14.08 2.54 3.86
CA THR A 160 14.48 2.40 2.45
C THR A 160 13.30 1.85 1.66
N ILE A 161 12.88 2.55 0.61
CA ILE A 161 11.81 2.14 -0.29
C ILE A 161 12.40 2.05 -1.69
N SER A 162 12.67 0.83 -2.14
CA SER A 162 13.42 0.59 -3.37
C SER A 162 12.80 -0.41 -4.33
N ASN A 163 12.94 -0.15 -5.62
CA ASN A 163 12.59 -1.09 -6.70
C ASN A 163 11.13 -1.58 -6.64
N ASN A 164 10.20 -0.79 -6.09
CA ASN A 164 8.80 -1.16 -6.04
C ASN A 164 8.09 -0.75 -7.33
N TYR A 165 7.04 -1.49 -7.68
CA TYR A 165 6.33 -1.33 -8.95
C TYR A 165 4.82 -1.16 -8.74
N ALA A 166 4.27 -0.12 -9.35
CA ALA A 166 2.84 0.09 -9.48
C ALA A 166 2.42 0.02 -10.96
N GLY A 167 1.48 -0.87 -11.27
CA GLY A 167 0.95 -1.01 -12.63
C GLY A 167 0.16 0.20 -13.13
N ARG A 168 -0.15 1.17 -12.26
CA ARG A 168 -0.76 2.45 -12.66
C ARG A 168 -0.14 3.68 -11.98
N GLN A 169 -0.35 3.92 -10.68
CA GLN A 169 0.06 5.18 -10.01
C GLN A 169 0.81 4.94 -8.70
N GLY A 170 1.71 5.85 -8.34
CA GLY A 170 2.41 5.82 -7.06
C GLY A 170 3.42 4.68 -7.00
N GLY A 171 4.55 4.83 -7.71
CA GLY A 171 5.54 3.77 -7.88
C GLY A 171 6.08 3.28 -6.53
N ALA A 172 6.46 4.22 -5.67
CA ALA A 172 6.76 3.91 -4.27
C ALA A 172 5.47 3.91 -3.44
N MET A 173 4.72 5.02 -3.49
CA MET A 173 3.56 5.20 -2.63
C MET A 173 2.46 6.07 -3.23
N ILE A 174 1.28 6.00 -2.64
CA ILE A 174 0.14 6.90 -2.91
C ILE A 174 -0.55 7.25 -1.60
N THR A 175 -1.09 8.47 -1.55
CA THR A 175 -1.85 8.93 -0.38
C THR A 175 -3.08 9.75 -0.76
N SER A 176 -4.16 9.53 -0.01
CA SER A 176 -5.32 10.43 0.10
C SER A 176 -5.65 10.83 1.55
N GLY A 177 -4.75 10.50 2.49
CA GLY A 177 -4.75 11.01 3.86
C GLY A 177 -3.39 11.59 4.28
N PRO A 178 -3.20 11.94 5.57
CA PRO A 178 -1.93 12.42 6.08
C PRO A 178 -0.77 11.44 5.82
N LEU A 179 0.32 11.98 5.28
CA LEU A 179 1.55 11.24 4.97
C LEU A 179 2.76 12.03 5.45
N THR A 180 3.59 11.44 6.28
CA THR A 180 4.91 11.99 6.64
C THR A 180 6.00 10.99 6.26
N VAL A 181 6.96 11.43 5.46
CA VAL A 181 8.13 10.66 5.03
C VAL A 181 9.39 11.42 5.40
N THR A 182 10.20 10.86 6.29
CA THR A 182 11.39 11.53 6.80
C THR A 182 12.61 10.63 6.84
N ASN A 183 13.79 11.23 6.69
CA ASN A 183 15.08 10.56 6.84
C ASN A 183 15.24 9.31 5.96
N SER A 184 14.49 9.21 4.87
CA SER A 184 14.32 7.96 4.12
C SER A 184 15.01 8.01 2.77
N LYS A 185 15.26 6.81 2.20
CA LYS A 185 15.76 6.63 0.84
C LYS A 185 14.63 6.12 -0.04
N ILE A 186 14.34 6.78 -1.15
CA ILE A 186 13.29 6.37 -2.09
C ILE A 186 13.91 6.23 -3.48
N ILE A 187 14.17 4.99 -3.88
CA ILE A 187 15.10 4.69 -4.97
C ILE A 187 14.48 3.75 -6.01
N ASN A 188 14.58 4.09 -7.30
CA ASN A 188 14.24 3.19 -8.41
C ASN A 188 12.81 2.62 -8.38
N ASN A 189 11.85 3.35 -7.80
CA ASN A 189 10.46 2.92 -7.83
C ASN A 189 9.81 3.33 -9.15
N THR A 190 8.89 2.51 -9.64
CA THR A 190 8.32 2.66 -10.99
C THR A 190 6.80 2.66 -10.94
N ALA A 191 6.18 3.70 -11.51
CA ALA A 191 4.77 3.71 -11.85
C ALA A 191 4.60 3.68 -13.37
N VAL A 192 3.64 2.91 -13.90
CA VAL A 192 3.38 2.90 -15.35
C VAL A 192 2.82 4.23 -15.84
N LYS A 193 1.98 4.91 -15.04
CA LYS A 193 1.28 6.15 -15.44
C LYS A 193 1.83 7.38 -14.74
N LYS A 194 1.61 7.52 -13.42
CA LYS A 194 1.81 8.79 -12.71
C LYS A 194 2.45 8.62 -11.34
N GLY A 195 3.31 9.55 -10.93
CA GLY A 195 3.86 9.62 -9.57
C GLY A 195 4.85 8.49 -9.29
N GLY A 196 6.10 8.62 -9.72
CA GLY A 196 7.11 7.57 -9.50
C GLY A 196 7.49 7.44 -8.02
N VAL A 197 7.65 8.55 -7.31
CA VAL A 197 7.80 8.57 -5.84
C VAL A 197 6.43 8.51 -5.19
N VAL A 198 5.60 9.53 -5.41
CA VAL A 198 4.31 9.66 -4.75
C VAL A 198 3.23 10.20 -5.68
N TYR A 199 2.06 9.58 -5.58
CA TYR A 199 0.81 10.14 -6.10
C TYR A 199 -0.03 10.66 -4.93
N ILE A 200 -0.61 11.86 -5.08
CA ILE A 200 -1.45 12.52 -4.07
C ILE A 200 -2.82 12.72 -4.70
N ALA A 201 -3.87 12.14 -4.09
CA ALA A 201 -5.19 11.97 -4.70
C ALA A 201 -6.33 12.52 -3.84
N GLU A 202 -7.56 12.50 -4.41
CA GLU A 202 -8.82 12.91 -3.77
C GLU A 202 -8.98 12.41 -2.34
N GLU A 203 -9.11 13.38 -1.44
CA GLU A 203 -9.32 13.18 -0.01
C GLU A 203 -10.79 12.88 0.30
N THR A 204 -11.04 12.07 1.34
CA THR A 204 -12.36 12.13 1.99
C THR A 204 -12.51 13.48 2.69
N PRO A 205 -13.62 14.23 2.52
CA PRO A 205 -13.79 15.58 3.06
C PRO A 205 -13.58 15.76 4.58
N HIS A 206 -13.53 14.67 5.33
CA HIS A 206 -13.41 14.66 6.80
C HIS A 206 -11.99 14.40 7.30
N ILE A 207 -11.05 14.01 6.42
CA ILE A 207 -9.66 13.70 6.75
C ILE A 207 -8.79 14.42 5.70
N PRO A 208 -8.44 15.70 5.90
CA PRO A 208 -7.62 16.42 4.95
C PRO A 208 -6.22 15.79 4.89
N SER A 209 -5.64 15.77 3.69
CA SER A 209 -4.26 15.32 3.53
C SER A 209 -3.29 16.43 3.96
N THR A 210 -2.24 16.04 4.66
CA THR A 210 -1.02 16.83 4.80
C THR A 210 0.13 15.92 4.40
N VAL A 211 0.91 16.32 3.40
CA VAL A 211 2.01 15.50 2.87
C VAL A 211 3.34 16.15 3.23
N ILE A 212 4.18 15.48 4.00
CA ILE A 212 5.46 16.02 4.44
C ILE A 212 6.57 15.09 3.98
N PHE A 213 7.50 15.62 3.19
CA PHE A 213 8.75 14.97 2.85
C PHE A 213 9.87 15.84 3.40
N GLU A 214 10.70 15.30 4.28
CA GLU A 214 11.85 16.01 4.86
C GLU A 214 13.06 15.11 5.07
N ASN A 215 14.24 15.62 4.70
CA ASN A 215 15.53 14.95 4.86
C ASN A 215 15.60 13.59 4.14
N ASN A 216 14.96 13.48 2.98
CA ASN A 216 14.98 12.26 2.17
C ASN A 216 16.01 12.33 1.04
N TYR A 217 16.47 11.15 0.64
CA TYR A 217 17.30 10.93 -0.56
C TYR A 217 16.48 10.22 -1.63
N ILE A 218 16.27 10.88 -2.76
CA ILE A 218 15.32 10.44 -3.80
C ILE A 218 16.06 10.34 -5.14
N GLU A 219 16.09 9.14 -5.71
CA GLU A 219 16.89 8.85 -6.91
C GLU A 219 16.25 7.78 -7.81
N GLY A 220 16.34 7.96 -9.13
CA GLY A 220 16.06 6.94 -10.13
C GLY A 220 14.59 6.51 -10.23
N ASN A 221 13.67 7.22 -9.59
CA ASN A 221 12.25 6.91 -9.66
C ASN A 221 11.68 7.28 -11.03
N THR A 222 10.78 6.47 -11.56
CA THR A 222 10.25 6.64 -12.91
C THR A 222 8.73 6.58 -12.96
N ALA A 223 8.16 7.41 -13.84
CA ALA A 223 6.78 7.33 -14.27
C ALA A 223 6.65 7.94 -15.67
N LYS A 224 5.57 7.63 -16.39
CA LYS A 224 5.28 8.29 -17.66
C LYS A 224 5.09 9.81 -17.47
N VAL A 225 4.49 10.21 -16.35
CA VAL A 225 4.26 11.61 -15.97
C VAL A 225 4.50 11.75 -14.47
N GLY A 226 5.22 12.78 -14.03
CA GLY A 226 5.50 13.00 -12.61
C GLY A 226 6.38 11.90 -12.02
N SER A 227 7.61 11.71 -12.52
CA SER A 227 8.53 10.69 -12.00
C SER A 227 8.88 10.85 -10.52
N LEU A 228 8.75 12.08 -9.98
CA LEU A 228 8.84 12.37 -8.56
C LEU A 228 7.43 12.46 -7.96
N VAL A 229 6.83 13.64 -7.99
CA VAL A 229 5.54 13.93 -7.35
C VAL A 229 4.49 14.16 -8.40
N TYR A 230 3.31 13.54 -8.22
CA TYR A 230 2.10 13.88 -8.96
C TYR A 230 0.96 14.17 -7.99
N ALA A 231 0.29 15.31 -8.13
CA ALA A 231 -0.91 15.65 -7.36
C ALA A 231 -2.11 15.84 -8.28
N ASP A 232 -3.21 15.15 -8.01
CA ASP A 232 -4.48 15.26 -8.72
C ASP A 232 -5.63 15.41 -7.72
N GLU A 233 -6.54 16.34 -7.99
CA GLU A 233 -7.82 16.47 -7.29
C GLU A 233 -7.70 16.54 -5.74
N THR A 234 -6.54 16.95 -5.21
CA THR A 234 -6.25 17.03 -3.78
C THR A 234 -6.58 18.40 -3.20
N THR A 235 -7.01 18.41 -1.93
CA THR A 235 -7.21 19.60 -1.10
C THR A 235 -6.13 19.73 -0.01
N ALA A 236 -5.01 19.04 -0.18
CA ALA A 236 -3.99 18.92 0.84
C ALA A 236 -3.45 20.30 1.23
N THR A 237 -3.44 20.58 2.53
CA THR A 237 -2.88 21.83 3.07
C THR A 237 -1.75 21.53 4.03
N GLY A 238 -0.83 22.49 4.19
CA GLY A 238 0.36 22.31 5.03
C GLY A 238 1.39 21.33 4.46
N THR A 239 1.27 20.97 3.18
CA THR A 239 2.21 20.08 2.50
C THR A 239 3.59 20.73 2.38
N ASN A 240 4.65 19.92 2.54
CA ASN A 240 6.03 20.39 2.52
C ASN A 240 6.94 19.36 1.81
N PHE A 241 7.71 19.83 0.82
CA PHE A 241 8.71 19.04 0.10
C PHE A 241 10.14 19.58 0.25
N ASN A 242 10.34 20.53 1.17
CA ASN A 242 11.66 21.13 1.41
C ASN A 242 12.61 20.15 2.11
N ASN A 243 13.89 20.50 2.09
CA ASN A 243 14.96 19.77 2.77
C ASN A 243 15.09 18.33 2.25
N ASN A 244 14.88 18.07 0.95
CA ASN A 244 15.15 16.75 0.35
C ASN A 244 16.20 16.87 -0.74
N TYR A 245 16.95 15.78 -0.94
CA TYR A 245 17.73 15.58 -2.16
C TYR A 245 16.82 14.99 -3.23
N TRP A 246 16.77 15.66 -4.37
CA TRP A 246 16.08 15.21 -5.58
C TRP A 246 17.14 15.06 -6.67
N ASP A 247 17.15 13.94 -7.38
CA ASP A 247 18.09 13.61 -8.45
C ASP A 247 17.86 14.38 -9.76
N ILE A 248 16.92 15.33 -9.77
CA ILE A 248 16.58 16.16 -10.93
C ILE A 248 16.85 17.63 -10.59
N ASP A 249 17.63 18.31 -11.43
CA ASP A 249 17.92 19.74 -11.28
C ASP A 249 16.60 20.55 -11.31
N PRO A 250 16.26 21.28 -10.23
CA PRO A 250 15.01 22.05 -10.13
C PRO A 250 14.87 23.20 -11.15
N ASN A 251 15.95 23.58 -11.84
CA ASN A 251 15.91 24.60 -12.90
C ASN A 251 15.73 24.00 -14.31
N SER A 252 15.76 22.67 -14.44
CA SER A 252 15.71 21.98 -15.72
C SER A 252 14.27 21.78 -16.24
N ASP A 253 14.13 21.54 -17.55
CA ASP A 253 12.85 21.13 -18.14
C ASP A 253 12.38 19.75 -17.64
N ALA A 254 13.31 18.91 -17.18
CA ALA A 254 12.99 17.60 -16.60
C ALA A 254 12.22 17.75 -15.29
N TRP A 255 12.56 18.75 -14.46
CA TRP A 255 11.87 19.04 -13.20
C TRP A 255 10.37 19.26 -13.42
N THR A 256 10.02 20.07 -14.41
CA THR A 256 8.64 20.42 -14.71
C THR A 256 7.76 19.20 -15.08
N ASN A 257 8.35 18.16 -15.67
CA ASN A 257 7.64 16.90 -15.98
C ASN A 257 7.71 15.87 -14.84
N ALA A 258 8.66 16.04 -13.92
CA ALA A 258 8.90 15.13 -12.82
C ALA A 258 8.11 15.50 -11.56
N PHE A 259 7.89 16.80 -11.34
CA PHE A 259 7.21 17.36 -10.18
C PHE A 259 5.97 18.12 -10.65
N ILE A 260 4.81 17.48 -10.64
CA ILE A 260 3.55 18.01 -11.15
C ILE A 260 2.55 18.10 -10.00
N THR A 261 2.20 19.32 -9.60
CA THR A 261 1.23 19.55 -8.52
C THR A 261 -0.07 20.19 -8.98
N ASN A 262 -0.20 20.54 -10.27
CA ASN A 262 -1.37 21.21 -10.82
C ASN A 262 -1.79 22.48 -10.05
N ASP A 263 -0.81 23.21 -9.50
CA ASP A 263 -1.01 24.38 -8.62
C ASP A 263 -1.83 24.08 -7.35
N LEU A 264 -2.03 22.80 -7.01
CA LEU A 264 -2.73 22.38 -5.78
C LEU A 264 -1.80 22.42 -4.57
N ILE A 265 -0.49 22.31 -4.80
CA ILE A 265 0.55 22.21 -3.78
C ILE A 265 1.79 22.99 -4.23
N ASP A 266 2.41 23.70 -3.29
CA ASP A 266 3.64 24.44 -3.52
C ASP A 266 4.84 23.53 -3.84
N SER A 267 5.65 23.96 -4.81
CA SER A 267 6.94 23.32 -5.10
C SER A 267 7.98 23.62 -4.00
N PRO A 268 8.95 22.71 -3.76
CA PRO A 268 10.02 22.95 -2.80
C PRO A 268 10.88 24.15 -3.20
N THR A 269 11.33 24.92 -2.21
CA THR A 269 12.24 26.08 -2.38
C THR A 269 13.59 25.87 -1.69
N ILE A 270 13.68 24.89 -0.79
CA ILE A 270 14.90 24.51 -0.09
C ILE A 270 15.19 23.05 -0.40
N PHE A 271 16.37 22.78 -0.95
CA PHE A 271 16.82 21.46 -1.38
C PHE A 271 18.07 21.07 -0.58
N ILE A 272 18.38 19.78 -0.56
CA ILE A 272 19.66 19.25 -0.11
C ILE A 272 20.45 18.82 -1.35
N ASP A 273 21.72 19.22 -1.47
CA ASP A 273 22.60 18.78 -2.56
C ASP A 273 23.20 17.39 -2.29
N GLU A 274 23.94 16.83 -3.26
CA GLU A 274 24.60 15.52 -3.14
C GLU A 274 25.60 15.41 -1.97
N ASN A 275 26.06 16.56 -1.45
CA ASN A 275 27.00 16.65 -0.33
C ASN A 275 26.29 16.91 1.02
N GLY A 276 24.96 17.00 1.03
CA GLY A 276 24.17 17.27 2.24
C GLY A 276 23.99 18.75 2.57
N ASN A 277 24.40 19.69 1.71
CA ASN A 277 24.24 21.12 1.96
C ASN A 277 22.85 21.61 1.56
N LYS A 278 22.30 22.55 2.34
CA LYS A 278 21.05 23.21 1.99
C LYS A 278 21.28 24.27 0.92
N ILE A 279 20.47 24.22 -0.13
CA ILE A 279 20.45 25.22 -1.21
C ILE A 279 19.04 25.77 -1.35
N THR A 280 18.93 27.08 -1.57
CA THR A 280 17.65 27.74 -1.86
C THR A 280 17.55 28.02 -3.35
N VAL A 281 16.47 27.54 -3.96
CA VAL A 281 16.23 27.65 -5.40
C VAL A 281 14.78 28.08 -5.62
N THR A 282 14.54 28.90 -6.64
CA THR A 282 13.20 29.08 -7.19
C THR A 282 13.03 28.07 -8.33
N PRO A 283 12.38 26.92 -8.10
CA PRO A 283 12.27 25.89 -9.13
C PRO A 283 11.46 26.42 -10.33
N LYS A 284 11.68 25.79 -11.49
CA LYS A 284 10.80 26.00 -12.63
C LYS A 284 9.38 25.57 -12.25
N PRO A 285 8.33 26.36 -12.56
CA PRO A 285 6.96 26.00 -12.21
C PRO A 285 6.59 24.64 -12.82
N SER A 286 5.80 23.88 -12.07
CA SER A 286 5.17 22.64 -12.53
C SER A 286 4.27 22.88 -13.74
N ILE A 287 4.18 21.90 -14.65
CA ILE A 287 3.12 21.92 -15.66
C ILE A 287 1.78 21.73 -14.96
N VAL A 288 0.79 22.54 -15.35
CA VAL A 288 -0.62 22.26 -15.09
C VAL A 288 -1.10 21.35 -16.21
N GLU A 289 -1.34 20.07 -15.92
CA GLU A 289 -2.07 19.24 -16.87
C GLU A 289 -3.53 19.70 -16.82
N ASN A 290 -3.99 20.38 -17.88
CA ASN A 290 -5.41 20.63 -18.11
C ASN A 290 -6.11 19.29 -18.33
N ASN A 291 -6.44 18.59 -17.24
CA ASN A 291 -7.33 17.44 -17.27
C ASN A 291 -8.70 17.95 -17.73
N THR A 292 -8.94 17.95 -19.04
CA THR A 292 -10.30 17.77 -19.55
C THR A 292 -10.70 16.36 -19.18
N HIS A 293 -11.12 16.20 -17.92
CA HIS A 293 -11.62 14.95 -17.39
C HIS A 293 -12.92 14.64 -18.14
N VAL A 294 -12.82 13.99 -19.29
CA VAL A 294 -13.87 13.08 -19.75
C VAL A 294 -13.80 11.95 -18.72
N PRO A 295 -14.83 11.75 -17.88
CA PRO A 295 -14.83 10.64 -16.95
C PRO A 295 -14.53 9.38 -17.76
N GLU A 296 -13.44 8.69 -17.46
CA GLU A 296 -13.30 7.30 -17.88
C GLU A 296 -14.60 6.62 -17.43
N GLU A 297 -15.28 5.94 -18.36
CA GLU A 297 -16.57 5.32 -18.11
C GLU A 297 -16.53 4.63 -16.74
N LYS A 298 -17.38 5.11 -15.83
CA LYS A 298 -17.66 4.44 -14.57
C LYS A 298 -18.13 3.03 -14.91
N THR A 299 -17.20 2.07 -14.98
CA THR A 299 -17.57 0.68 -14.76
C THR A 299 -18.00 0.62 -13.32
N ASN A 300 -19.32 0.64 -13.13
CA ASN A 300 -20.01 0.52 -11.86
C ASN A 300 -19.37 -0.57 -10.99
N HIS A 301 -18.50 -0.17 -10.07
CA HIS A 301 -18.36 -0.87 -8.80
C HIS A 301 -19.42 -0.29 -7.88
N THR A 302 -20.65 -0.70 -8.12
CA THR A 302 -21.72 -0.60 -7.14
C THR A 302 -21.55 -1.81 -6.22
N GLU A 303 -21.03 -1.57 -5.01
CA GLU A 303 -21.52 -2.15 -3.75
C GLU A 303 -20.65 -1.59 -2.61
N ILE A 304 -21.01 -0.39 -2.17
CA ILE A 304 -20.94 -0.06 -0.74
C ILE A 304 -22.01 -0.96 -0.10
N PRO A 305 -21.71 -1.74 0.96
CA PRO A 305 -22.78 -2.42 1.69
C PRO A 305 -23.74 -1.35 2.24
N GLU A 306 -24.98 -1.36 1.76
CA GLU A 306 -26.06 -0.56 2.29
C GLU A 306 -26.22 -0.84 3.79
N PHE A 307 -25.83 0.11 4.64
CA PHE A 307 -26.45 0.25 5.95
C PHE A 307 -27.05 1.66 6.09
N MET A 308 -28.37 1.64 5.93
CA MET A 308 -29.38 2.56 6.43
C MET A 308 -29.55 3.90 5.74
N ASN A 309 -30.54 3.93 4.85
CA ASN A 309 -31.41 5.08 4.68
C ASN A 309 -32.88 4.61 4.85
N GLU A 310 -33.52 4.99 5.96
CA GLU A 310 -34.98 5.15 6.02
C GLU A 310 -35.34 6.53 6.62
N THR A 311 -35.53 7.45 5.69
CA THR A 311 -36.48 8.56 5.57
C THR A 311 -37.40 9.01 6.74
N ASN A 312 -37.27 10.32 7.01
CA ASN A 312 -38.29 11.41 6.99
C ASN A 312 -39.50 11.41 7.94
N ALA A 313 -39.66 12.51 8.70
CA ALA A 313 -40.58 13.62 8.35
C ALA A 313 -40.59 14.79 9.38
N THR A 314 -40.21 15.98 8.89
CA THR A 314 -40.78 17.35 9.10
C THR A 314 -41.45 17.77 10.42
N ALA A 315 -41.00 18.89 11.02
CA ALA A 315 -41.62 20.23 10.85
C ALA A 315 -41.12 21.28 11.88
N ASP A 316 -40.86 22.47 11.37
CA ASP A 316 -41.07 23.83 11.90
C ASP A 316 -40.25 24.46 13.04
N GLU A 317 -39.62 25.58 12.64
CA GLU A 317 -39.46 26.88 13.30
C GLU A 317 -39.32 26.97 14.83
N LYS A 318 -38.18 27.49 15.29
CA LYS A 318 -38.09 28.90 15.77
C LYS A 318 -36.67 29.29 16.19
N VAL A 319 -36.29 30.47 15.74
CA VAL A 319 -35.24 31.32 16.28
C VAL A 319 -35.60 31.71 17.71
N GLU A 320 -34.67 31.56 18.66
CA GLU A 320 -34.56 32.49 19.79
C GLU A 320 -33.16 32.48 20.42
N ASN A 321 -32.58 33.67 20.49
CA ASN A 321 -31.42 34.01 21.28
C ASN A 321 -31.73 33.80 22.77
N ASN A 322 -30.81 33.20 23.53
CA ASN A 322 -30.56 33.71 24.87
C ASN A 322 -29.15 33.40 25.40
N THR A 323 -28.51 34.48 25.83
CA THR A 323 -27.23 34.59 26.50
C THR A 323 -27.29 34.21 27.98
N GLN A 324 -26.13 33.76 28.50
CA GLN A 324 -25.67 33.72 29.91
C GLN A 324 -26.32 32.64 30.82
N THR A 325 -25.56 31.79 31.53
CA THR A 325 -24.55 32.17 32.53
C THR A 325 -23.64 30.99 32.91
N ASN A 326 -22.41 31.35 33.30
CA ASN A 326 -21.35 30.57 33.91
C ASN A 326 -21.78 29.52 34.95
N THR A 327 -21.17 28.33 34.90
CA THR A 327 -20.61 27.66 36.09
C THR A 327 -19.28 27.00 35.75
N THR A 328 -18.23 27.64 36.27
CA THR A 328 -16.91 27.14 36.67
C THR A 328 -16.58 25.66 36.44
N LEU A 329 -15.63 25.40 35.54
CA LEU A 329 -14.74 24.25 35.56
C LEU A 329 -13.73 24.41 36.72
N PRO A 330 -13.42 23.38 37.51
CA PRO A 330 -12.24 23.41 38.35
C PRO A 330 -11.00 23.12 37.49
N GLU A 331 -10.06 24.05 37.50
CA GLU A 331 -8.66 23.75 37.24
C GLU A 331 -8.20 22.73 38.28
N ASN A 332 -7.74 21.57 37.82
CA ASN A 332 -6.77 20.79 38.56
C ASN A 332 -5.68 20.36 37.60
N THR A 333 -4.57 21.07 37.74
CA THR A 333 -3.23 20.72 37.32
C THR A 333 -2.89 19.30 37.76
N ASP A 334 -2.65 18.40 36.80
CA ASP A 334 -1.63 17.36 36.96
C ASP A 334 -1.07 17.00 35.57
N ASN A 335 -0.01 17.73 35.24
CA ASN A 335 0.98 17.32 34.25
C ASN A 335 1.63 16.03 34.74
N THR A 336 1.29 14.90 34.13
CA THR A 336 2.21 13.75 34.06
C THR A 336 2.33 13.28 32.63
N GLN A 337 3.36 13.86 31.99
CA GLN A 337 4.10 13.27 30.89
C GLN A 337 4.41 11.81 31.26
N SER A 338 3.74 10.85 30.63
CA SER A 338 4.20 9.46 30.64
C SER A 338 5.34 9.34 29.64
N ASN A 339 6.52 9.80 30.08
CA ASN A 339 7.78 9.36 29.49
C ASN A 339 7.89 7.86 29.71
N ILE A 340 7.63 7.07 28.66
CA ILE A 340 8.08 5.68 28.62
C ILE A 340 9.56 5.73 28.25
N THR A 341 10.40 5.89 29.27
CA THR A 341 11.83 5.64 29.15
C THR A 341 12.05 4.13 29.18
N MET A 342 12.55 3.55 28.09
CA MET A 342 13.07 2.17 28.06
C MET A 342 14.33 2.09 28.94
N PRO A 343 14.60 0.96 29.63
CA PRO A 343 15.79 0.83 30.47
C PRO A 343 17.06 0.78 29.61
N GLU A 344 18.08 1.50 30.06
CA GLU A 344 19.44 1.42 29.54
C GLU A 344 19.96 -0.02 29.65
N ASN A 345 20.22 -0.66 28.52
CA ASN A 345 20.87 -1.96 28.48
C ASN A 345 22.39 -1.77 28.64
N THR A 346 22.82 -1.63 29.88
CA THR A 346 24.23 -1.80 30.26
C THR A 346 24.50 -3.27 30.52
N ASN A 347 24.90 -4.01 29.49
CA ASN A 347 26.02 -4.95 29.54
C ASN A 347 26.24 -5.62 28.18
N THR A 348 27.42 -5.36 27.63
CA THR A 348 28.08 -6.14 26.61
C THR A 348 28.29 -7.58 27.07
N GLU A 349 27.69 -8.52 26.37
CA GLU A 349 28.34 -9.79 26.02
C GLU A 349 27.85 -10.22 24.64
N SER A 350 28.78 -10.20 23.68
CA SER A 350 28.57 -10.71 22.33
C SER A 350 28.34 -12.21 22.38
N ASN A 351 27.10 -12.65 22.18
CA ASN A 351 26.83 -13.97 21.67
C ASN A 351 26.22 -13.82 20.28
N ASN A 352 27.10 -13.79 19.29
CA ASN A 352 26.79 -14.03 17.89
C ASN A 352 26.11 -15.41 17.77
N ASN A 353 24.79 -15.43 17.72
CA ASN A 353 24.07 -16.56 17.14
C ASN A 353 23.66 -16.18 15.72
N ALA A 354 24.56 -16.49 14.80
CA ALA A 354 24.42 -16.40 13.35
C ALA A 354 23.43 -17.44 12.80
N VAL A 355 22.19 -17.40 13.28
CA VAL A 355 21.08 -18.22 12.78
C VAL A 355 19.88 -17.30 12.52
N ASN A 356 19.88 -16.57 11.40
CA ASN A 356 18.63 -16.18 10.68
C ASN A 356 18.80 -15.42 9.35
N GLU A 357 20.00 -15.01 8.92
CA GLU A 357 20.17 -14.46 7.55
C GLU A 357 20.35 -15.57 6.51
N ASN A 358 21.08 -16.63 6.84
CA ASN A 358 21.37 -17.71 5.88
C ASN A 358 20.12 -18.52 5.50
N THR A 359 19.22 -18.83 6.44
CA THR A 359 18.02 -19.62 6.14
C THR A 359 17.00 -18.84 5.32
N ALA A 360 16.86 -17.53 5.58
CA ALA A 360 16.02 -16.66 4.77
C ALA A 360 16.62 -16.47 3.38
N ASN A 361 17.94 -16.29 3.26
CA ASN A 361 18.63 -16.19 1.97
C ASN A 361 18.59 -17.51 1.17
N GLU A 362 18.70 -18.67 1.81
CA GLU A 362 18.55 -19.99 1.17
C GLU A 362 17.12 -20.18 0.63
N ILE A 363 16.09 -19.82 1.40
CA ILE A 363 14.70 -19.84 0.94
C ILE A 363 14.48 -18.79 -0.17
N ILE A 364 15.14 -17.64 -0.13
CA ILE A 364 15.09 -16.61 -1.17
C ILE A 364 15.72 -17.12 -2.48
N GLU A 365 16.89 -17.77 -2.42
CA GLU A 365 17.50 -18.37 -3.60
C GLU A 365 16.59 -19.45 -4.20
N GLU A 366 15.97 -20.28 -3.36
CA GLU A 366 15.01 -21.29 -3.81
C GLU A 366 13.75 -20.66 -4.43
N ILE A 367 13.22 -19.55 -3.88
CA ILE A 367 12.08 -18.81 -4.45
C ILE A 367 12.46 -18.15 -5.78
N ILE A 368 13.65 -17.52 -5.89
CA ILE A 368 14.14 -16.91 -7.13
C ILE A 368 14.34 -17.98 -8.21
N GLU A 369 14.86 -19.15 -7.83
CA GLU A 369 15.05 -20.28 -8.75
C GLU A 369 13.70 -20.81 -9.26
N HIS A 370 12.70 -20.99 -8.39
CA HIS A 370 11.36 -21.44 -8.80
C HIS A 370 10.60 -20.38 -9.63
N ALA A 371 10.71 -19.09 -9.31
CA ALA A 371 10.13 -18.01 -10.10
C ALA A 371 10.76 -17.91 -11.51
N ASN A 372 12.05 -18.23 -11.65
CA ASN A 372 12.72 -18.32 -12.94
C ASN A 372 12.30 -19.56 -13.75
N VAL A 373 11.93 -20.66 -13.10
CA VAL A 373 11.41 -21.87 -13.77
C VAL A 373 10.01 -21.63 -14.35
N GLU A 374 9.14 -20.86 -13.68
CA GLU A 374 7.82 -20.49 -14.24
C GLU A 374 7.92 -19.42 -15.35
N ASN A 375 8.96 -18.58 -15.35
CA ASN A 375 9.21 -17.56 -16.38
C ASN A 375 9.75 -18.09 -17.72
N ASN A 376 9.95 -19.40 -17.88
CA ASN A 376 10.24 -20.00 -19.19
C ASN A 376 9.00 -20.06 -20.12
N SER A 377 7.85 -19.50 -19.70
CA SER A 377 6.65 -19.37 -20.53
C SER A 377 6.35 -17.95 -21.04
N THR A 378 7.26 -16.97 -20.87
CA THR A 378 7.05 -15.57 -21.30
C THR A 378 8.15 -15.06 -22.25
N THR A 379 8.17 -15.57 -23.49
CA THR A 379 9.00 -15.04 -24.59
C THR A 379 8.42 -13.75 -25.23
N ILE A 380 7.78 -12.86 -24.46
CA ILE A 380 7.28 -11.57 -24.97
C ILE A 380 7.52 -10.49 -23.93
N LEU A 381 8.77 -10.10 -23.68
CA LEU A 381 9.12 -8.83 -23.00
C LEU A 381 10.59 -8.40 -23.20
N LYS A 382 11.30 -8.93 -24.20
CA LYS A 382 12.69 -8.55 -24.51
C LYS A 382 12.86 -7.59 -25.71
N THR A 383 11.80 -7.00 -26.24
CA THR A 383 11.87 -6.14 -27.45
C THR A 383 11.59 -4.64 -27.24
N SER A 384 11.67 -4.12 -26.01
CA SER A 384 11.46 -2.69 -25.77
C SER A 384 12.43 -2.06 -24.75
N ILE A 385 13.68 -2.53 -24.69
CA ILE A 385 14.75 -1.81 -23.98
C ILE A 385 15.94 -1.69 -24.94
N GLY A 386 15.90 -0.64 -25.76
CA GLY A 386 17.09 -0.13 -26.41
C GLY A 386 17.82 0.76 -25.41
N ILE A 387 18.83 0.21 -24.76
CA ILE A 387 19.87 1.00 -24.08
C ILE A 387 21.19 0.58 -24.69
N TYR A 388 21.79 1.54 -25.38
CA TYR A 388 23.19 1.58 -25.75
C TYR A 388 24.03 1.37 -24.49
N ASP A 389 24.93 0.38 -24.51
CA ASP A 389 26.13 0.47 -23.70
C ASP A 389 27.35 0.60 -24.61
N SER A 390 28.13 1.61 -24.30
CA SER A 390 29.34 2.02 -24.98
C SER A 390 30.52 1.50 -24.17
N GLN A 391 31.32 0.59 -24.73
CA GLN A 391 32.78 0.72 -24.76
C GLN A 391 33.45 -0.41 -25.56
N ALA A 392 34.09 0.04 -26.65
CA ALA A 392 35.42 -0.32 -27.15
C ALA A 392 35.82 -1.78 -27.44
N ASN A 393 36.01 -2.01 -28.75
CA ASN A 393 37.17 -2.62 -29.41
C ASN A 393 37.65 -4.01 -28.95
N GLU A 394 37.40 -4.99 -29.81
CA GLU A 394 38.51 -5.70 -30.46
C GLU A 394 38.10 -6.17 -31.85
N ALA A 395 38.98 -5.95 -32.81
CA ALA A 395 38.78 -6.17 -34.22
C ALA A 395 39.05 -7.62 -34.60
N GLN A 396 38.16 -8.24 -35.38
CA GLN A 396 38.58 -9.28 -36.34
C GLN A 396 37.62 -9.42 -37.53
N SER A 397 38.01 -8.72 -38.60
CA SER A 397 38.07 -9.13 -40.02
C SER A 397 37.18 -10.25 -40.60
N GLN A 398 36.65 -9.93 -41.80
CA GLN A 398 36.36 -10.79 -42.97
C GLN A 398 35.10 -11.68 -42.88
N GLN A 399 34.27 -11.86 -43.92
CA GLN A 399 34.20 -11.41 -45.33
C GLN A 399 32.80 -11.82 -45.86
N ASP A 400 32.27 -11.06 -46.83
CA ASP A 400 31.49 -11.49 -48.02
C ASP A 400 30.23 -12.39 -47.81
N SER A 401 29.07 -12.22 -48.46
CA SER A 401 28.70 -11.57 -49.72
C SER A 401 27.17 -11.68 -49.92
N ASP A 402 26.63 -10.72 -50.68
CA ASP A 402 25.60 -10.84 -51.72
C ASP A 402 24.16 -11.37 -51.46
N SER A 403 23.24 -10.41 -51.66
CA SER A 403 22.17 -10.43 -52.68
C SER A 403 20.78 -11.01 -52.34
N SER A 404 19.81 -10.08 -52.37
CA SER A 404 18.49 -10.15 -53.01
C SER A 404 17.82 -11.51 -53.22
N ASN A 405 16.63 -11.69 -52.64
CA ASN A 405 15.45 -11.89 -53.49
C ASN A 405 14.13 -11.55 -52.77
N ALA A 406 13.26 -10.89 -53.52
CA ALA A 406 11.88 -10.59 -53.14
C ALA A 406 10.98 -11.76 -53.53
N GLY A 407 9.91 -11.96 -52.74
CA GLY A 407 8.67 -12.56 -53.20
C GLY A 407 8.41 -14.00 -52.79
N GLU A 408 7.59 -14.18 -51.76
CA GLU A 408 6.45 -15.10 -51.82
C GLU A 408 5.44 -14.74 -50.70
N LYS A 409 4.47 -13.90 -51.07
CA LYS A 409 3.14 -13.89 -50.45
C LYS A 409 2.42 -15.14 -50.94
N SER A 410 1.96 -16.01 -50.03
CA SER A 410 0.71 -16.80 -50.12
C SER A 410 0.80 -18.07 -49.29
N LYS A 411 0.17 -18.06 -48.10
CA LYS A 411 -0.56 -19.18 -47.44
C LYS A 411 -0.66 -18.95 -45.93
N ALA A 412 -1.60 -18.10 -45.54
CA ALA A 412 -2.15 -18.07 -44.18
C ALA A 412 -3.57 -17.51 -44.24
N HIS A 413 -4.47 -18.31 -44.80
CA HIS A 413 -5.92 -18.19 -44.62
C HIS A 413 -6.46 -19.62 -44.54
N GLU A 414 -7.40 -19.82 -43.62
CA GLU A 414 -7.96 -21.10 -43.14
C GLU A 414 -7.08 -21.87 -42.15
N ILE A 415 -7.29 -21.63 -40.86
CA ILE A 415 -7.88 -22.56 -39.88
C ILE A 415 -8.01 -21.76 -38.55
N VAL A 416 -9.06 -20.95 -38.44
CA VAL A 416 -9.60 -20.47 -37.17
C VAL A 416 -11.10 -20.39 -37.35
N LYS A 417 -11.82 -21.43 -36.94
CA LYS A 417 -13.24 -21.47 -36.56
C LYS A 417 -13.70 -22.93 -36.47
N LYS A 418 -13.47 -23.53 -35.32
CA LYS A 418 -14.26 -24.61 -34.70
C LYS A 418 -13.49 -25.08 -33.48
N ASP A 419 -13.77 -24.48 -32.33
CA ASP A 419 -13.85 -25.15 -31.02
C ASP A 419 -14.22 -24.15 -29.93
N THR A 420 -15.38 -23.51 -30.10
CA THR A 420 -16.02 -22.75 -29.03
C THR A 420 -17.53 -22.80 -29.22
N ALA A 421 -18.13 -23.97 -28.98
CA ALA A 421 -19.56 -24.12 -28.67
C ALA A 421 -19.92 -25.59 -28.43
N LYS A 422 -19.96 -25.98 -27.15
CA LYS A 422 -20.88 -26.94 -26.46
C LYS A 422 -20.16 -27.41 -25.19
N GLN A 423 -20.45 -26.79 -24.03
CA GLN A 423 -21.53 -27.14 -23.07
C GLN A 423 -21.35 -28.56 -22.49
N THR A 424 -21.46 -28.77 -21.17
CA THR A 424 -22.67 -28.53 -20.35
C THR A 424 -22.31 -28.36 -18.85
N GLU A 425 -22.74 -27.26 -18.22
CA GLU A 425 -23.92 -27.19 -17.34
C GLU A 425 -23.79 -27.98 -16.03
N GLN A 426 -23.22 -27.36 -15.00
CA GLN A 426 -23.55 -27.72 -13.63
C GLN A 426 -24.93 -27.16 -13.29
N SER A 427 -25.88 -28.07 -13.08
CA SER A 427 -27.21 -27.76 -12.54
C SER A 427 -27.08 -26.94 -11.25
N PRO A 428 -27.83 -25.83 -11.07
CA PRO A 428 -27.79 -25.00 -9.86
C PRO A 428 -28.49 -25.66 -8.65
N LEU A 429 -29.04 -26.87 -8.79
CA LEU A 429 -29.73 -27.59 -7.71
C LEU A 429 -28.93 -27.75 -6.39
N PRO A 430 -27.61 -28.02 -6.38
CA PRO A 430 -26.87 -28.18 -5.13
C PRO A 430 -26.69 -26.86 -4.38
N TYR A 431 -26.53 -25.74 -5.10
CA TYR A 431 -26.38 -24.41 -4.50
C TYR A 431 -27.68 -23.89 -3.89
N VAL A 432 -28.80 -24.09 -4.57
CA VAL A 432 -30.13 -23.69 -4.04
C VAL A 432 -30.50 -24.53 -2.81
N ALA A 433 -30.16 -25.82 -2.81
CA ALA A 433 -30.38 -26.67 -1.63
C ALA A 433 -29.50 -26.25 -0.43
N ALA A 434 -28.25 -25.87 -0.66
CA ALA A 434 -27.36 -25.37 0.39
C ALA A 434 -27.86 -24.05 1.00
N ILE A 435 -28.33 -23.12 0.17
CA ILE A 435 -28.90 -21.84 0.62
C ILE A 435 -30.18 -22.07 1.45
N LEU A 436 -31.05 -22.99 1.04
CA LEU A 436 -32.26 -23.33 1.80
C LEU A 436 -31.94 -23.94 3.17
N ILE A 437 -30.90 -24.79 3.27
CA ILE A 437 -30.46 -25.37 4.55
C ILE A 437 -29.91 -24.28 5.49
N ILE A 438 -29.12 -23.34 4.96
CA ILE A 438 -28.56 -22.22 5.73
C ILE A 438 -29.69 -21.31 6.26
N LEU A 439 -30.69 -21.00 5.43
CA LEU A 439 -31.84 -20.19 5.83
C LEU A 439 -32.70 -20.87 6.90
N ILE A 440 -32.85 -22.19 6.85
CA ILE A 440 -33.57 -22.95 7.89
C ILE A 440 -32.80 -22.92 9.22
N ILE A 441 -31.46 -23.05 9.19
CA ILE A 441 -30.61 -22.99 10.39
C ILE A 441 -30.66 -21.59 11.02
N LEU A 442 -30.55 -20.54 10.21
CA LEU A 442 -30.62 -19.15 10.68
C LEU A 442 -32.01 -18.80 11.22
N GLY A 443 -33.07 -19.23 10.53
CA GLY A 443 -34.45 -19.06 10.99
C GLY A 443 -34.73 -19.78 12.31
N TYR A 444 -34.20 -21.00 12.48
CA TYR A 444 -34.33 -21.75 13.73
C TYR A 444 -33.51 -21.11 14.87
N GLY A 445 -32.30 -20.62 14.59
CA GLY A 445 -31.48 -19.88 15.55
C GLY A 445 -32.15 -18.58 16.01
N TYR A 446 -32.73 -17.83 15.08
CA TYR A 446 -33.49 -16.61 15.39
C TYR A 446 -34.76 -16.89 16.19
N TYR A 447 -35.51 -17.95 15.83
CA TYR A 447 -36.69 -18.38 16.58
C TYR A 447 -36.35 -18.77 18.02
N ARG A 448 -35.24 -19.47 18.22
CA ARG A 448 -34.80 -19.93 19.55
C ARG A 448 -34.29 -18.77 20.42
N ASN A 449 -33.54 -17.85 19.84
CA ASN A 449 -33.03 -16.67 20.56
C ASN A 449 -34.16 -15.76 21.07
N ASN A 450 -35.28 -15.68 20.32
CA ASN A 450 -36.44 -14.89 20.73
C ASN A 450 -37.36 -15.56 21.75
N LYS A 451 -37.19 -16.86 22.06
CA LYS A 451 -38.03 -17.57 23.05
C LYS A 451 -37.39 -17.82 24.42
N LYS A 452 -36.12 -17.44 24.65
CA LYS A 452 -35.39 -17.75 25.90
C LYS A 452 -35.53 -19.22 26.33
N GLU A 453 -35.28 -20.15 25.40
CA GLU A 453 -35.07 -21.59 25.68
C GLU A 453 -33.70 -22.09 25.21
#